data_AF-A0AAW2KAX1-F1
#
_entry.id   AF-A0AAW2KAX1-F1
#
_cell.length_a   1.000
_cell.length_b   1.000
_cell.length_c   1.000
_cell.angle_alpha   90.00
_cell.angle_beta   90.00
_cell.angle_gamma   90.00
#
_symmetry.space_group_name_H-M   'P 1'
#
loop_
_entity.id
_entity.type
_entity.pdbx_description
1 polymer ?
#
loop_
_entity_poly.entity_id
_entity_poly.type
_entity_poly.pdbx_seq_one_letter_code
_entity_poly.pdbx_strand_id
1 'polypeptide(L)'
;MHCLAKPLRPQYGGGIAVNPELNEGCKGWSQTGNTKIGSKDGNNYFVASVLNNQSSPVHKFYLHHDKLYPFSGWFQVSKGKAFIEAVFKTQTYEVTAGFVAAQEGCWTMLKGGIVVNISGPADLYFKSVDIDPTAEIWVDGISLQPFTQQEWKCHQDQSMQKVRKTKVKFHVVDSQGRPLPSAKVCIKQTRPDFPFGTAITEHILNNTAYQNWFTSRFRYTVFENEMKWYYTEKVRGVVDYSVPDAMVRFAKSHGVAVRGHTVLWEDRNFQAPWLIDFPINRSEEYRALTDARVHSVMNRYKGQLIHWDVVNENLHHWFMSDRLGKNSSAVYYKKAHEIDPSALLFLNEYMTVEKSGDRRASPWKYLQKIWEMREQGYTGPLGIGAQAIWWVMNLFMNSILIGNW
;
A
#
# COMPACT_ATOMS: atom_id res chain seq x y z
N MET A 1 16.30 8.59 -3.36
CA MET A 1 15.16 8.41 -4.30
C MET A 1 15.71 8.61 -5.67
N HIS A 2 15.52 7.66 -6.56
CA HIS A 2 15.59 7.97 -7.97
C HIS A 2 14.17 8.28 -8.42
N CYS A 3 13.73 9.53 -8.20
CA CYS A 3 12.64 10.06 -9.00
C CYS A 3 13.19 10.48 -10.36
N LEU A 4 12.28 10.68 -11.31
CA LEU A 4 12.70 10.91 -12.67
C LEU A 4 13.06 12.37 -12.89
N ALA A 5 14.19 12.60 -13.56
CA ALA A 5 14.56 13.92 -14.07
C ALA A 5 13.58 14.38 -15.16
N LYS A 6 12.96 13.43 -15.87
CA LYS A 6 11.98 13.66 -16.93
C LYS A 6 10.77 12.72 -16.75
N PRO A 7 9.53 13.19 -16.94
CA PRO A 7 8.35 12.32 -16.90
C PRO A 7 8.42 11.28 -18.01
N LEU A 8 7.78 10.12 -17.79
CA LEU A 8 7.59 9.13 -18.86
C LEU A 8 6.37 9.50 -19.70
N ARG A 9 6.26 8.88 -20.88
CA ARG A 9 5.10 9.03 -21.76
C ARG A 9 3.79 8.70 -21.04
N PRO A 10 2.68 9.36 -21.42
CA PRO A 10 1.35 9.09 -20.85
C PRO A 10 0.95 7.63 -21.06
N GLN A 11 0.30 7.04 -20.05
CA GLN A 11 -0.33 5.74 -20.21
C GLN A 11 -1.42 5.81 -21.28
N TYR A 12 -1.64 4.70 -22.01
CA TYR A 12 -2.67 4.61 -23.06
C TYR A 12 -2.60 5.74 -24.13
N GLY A 13 -1.43 6.36 -24.32
CA GLY A 13 -1.28 7.49 -25.23
C GLY A 13 -2.07 8.74 -24.83
N GLY A 14 -2.46 8.87 -23.55
CA GLY A 14 -3.31 9.95 -23.03
C GLY A 14 -4.79 9.61 -22.95
N GLY A 15 -5.25 8.61 -23.71
CA GLY A 15 -6.65 8.23 -23.80
C GLY A 15 -7.53 9.36 -24.31
N ILE A 16 -8.54 9.78 -23.52
CA ILE A 16 -9.40 10.91 -23.84
C ILE A 16 -8.81 12.26 -23.42
N ALA A 17 -7.67 12.28 -22.72
CA ALA A 17 -6.97 13.53 -22.42
C ALA A 17 -6.30 14.04 -23.70
N VAL A 18 -6.81 15.13 -24.26
CA VAL A 18 -6.29 15.73 -25.49
C VAL A 18 -4.90 16.33 -25.25
N ASN A 19 -3.99 16.17 -26.21
CA ASN A 19 -2.64 16.75 -26.17
C ASN A 19 -1.88 16.45 -24.85
N PRO A 20 -1.72 15.17 -24.47
CA PRO A 20 -1.26 14.76 -23.13
C PRO A 20 0.22 15.08 -22.84
N GLU A 21 1.03 15.32 -23.88
CA GLU A 21 2.46 15.71 -23.81
C GLU A 21 2.66 17.20 -24.15
N LEU A 22 1.58 17.95 -24.36
CA LEU A 22 1.59 19.42 -24.54
C LEU A 22 2.41 19.94 -25.74
N ASN A 23 2.61 19.09 -26.74
CA ASN A 23 3.31 19.45 -27.98
C ASN A 23 2.51 20.46 -28.84
N GLU A 24 1.18 20.51 -28.70
CA GLU A 24 0.30 21.46 -29.39
C GLU A 24 -0.15 22.64 -28.51
N GLY A 25 0.63 22.98 -27.48
CA GLY A 25 0.27 24.08 -26.60
C GLY A 25 -0.85 23.71 -25.61
N CYS A 26 -1.80 24.64 -25.34
CA CYS A 26 -2.92 24.42 -24.39
C CYS A 26 -4.16 23.83 -25.07
N LYS A 27 -4.04 23.36 -26.32
CA LYS A 27 -5.19 22.87 -27.10
C LYS A 27 -5.90 21.73 -26.37
N GLY A 28 -7.21 21.87 -26.17
CA GLY A 28 -8.03 20.91 -25.43
C GLY A 28 -8.08 21.12 -23.91
N TRP A 29 -7.37 22.12 -23.38
CA TRP A 29 -7.35 22.44 -21.95
C TRP A 29 -7.93 23.82 -21.69
N SER A 30 -8.85 23.92 -20.72
CA SER A 30 -9.37 25.23 -20.33
C SER A 30 -8.31 25.94 -19.49
N GLN A 31 -7.79 27.06 -19.98
CA GLN A 31 -6.95 27.96 -19.20
C GLN A 31 -7.84 28.67 -18.17
N THR A 32 -7.71 28.30 -16.90
CA THR A 32 -8.27 29.07 -15.78
C THR A 32 -7.11 29.79 -15.07
N GLY A 33 -7.30 31.07 -14.71
CA GLY A 33 -6.25 31.87 -14.07
C GLY A 33 -5.00 32.09 -14.94
N ASN A 34 -3.81 32.06 -14.32
CA ASN A 34 -2.50 32.30 -14.96
C ASN A 34 -1.86 31.05 -15.57
N THR A 35 -2.65 30.06 -16.00
CA THR A 35 -2.12 28.81 -16.56
C THR A 35 -1.26 29.08 -17.80
N LYS A 36 0.00 28.62 -17.78
CA LYS A 36 0.96 28.75 -18.90
C LYS A 36 1.57 27.40 -19.23
N ILE A 37 2.31 27.35 -20.33
CA ILE A 37 3.14 26.19 -20.68
C ILE A 37 4.57 26.55 -20.38
N GLY A 38 5.19 25.75 -19.51
CA GLY A 38 6.62 25.77 -19.30
C GLY A 38 7.28 24.75 -20.23
N SER A 39 8.56 24.98 -20.52
CA SER A 39 9.40 24.00 -21.19
C SER A 39 10.73 23.91 -20.48
N LYS A 40 11.17 22.70 -20.15
CA LYS A 40 12.45 22.43 -19.48
C LYS A 40 13.02 21.12 -20.01
N ASP A 41 14.29 21.14 -20.39
CA ASP A 41 15.03 19.98 -20.89
C ASP A 41 14.34 19.25 -22.06
N GLY A 42 13.61 19.98 -22.91
CA GLY A 42 12.88 19.45 -24.06
C GLY A 42 11.50 18.86 -23.76
N ASN A 43 11.02 18.97 -22.51
CA ASN A 43 9.68 18.54 -22.12
C ASN A 43 8.77 19.75 -21.86
N ASN A 44 7.55 19.69 -22.38
CA ASN A 44 6.53 20.71 -22.16
C ASN A 44 5.63 20.28 -20.99
N TYR A 45 5.32 21.21 -20.10
CA TYR A 45 4.47 20.94 -18.94
C TYR A 45 3.52 22.11 -18.70
N PHE A 46 2.35 21.82 -18.14
CA PHE A 46 1.48 22.87 -17.63
C PHE A 46 2.10 23.48 -16.39
N VAL A 47 2.14 24.80 -16.36
CA VAL A 47 2.45 25.59 -15.17
C VAL A 47 1.13 26.08 -14.59
N ALA A 48 0.82 25.55 -13.42
CA ALA A 48 -0.39 25.79 -12.66
C ALA A 48 -0.06 26.65 -11.44
N SER A 49 -0.43 27.93 -11.46
CA SER A 49 -0.38 28.78 -10.25
C SER A 49 -1.51 28.37 -9.30
N VAL A 50 -1.22 28.31 -8.00
CA VAL A 50 -2.21 27.96 -6.99
C VAL A 50 -2.90 29.24 -6.54
N LEU A 51 -4.20 29.36 -6.80
CA LEU A 51 -5.03 30.49 -6.36
C LEU A 51 -6.17 29.92 -5.48
N ASN A 52 -6.28 30.37 -4.23
CA ASN A 52 -7.37 29.99 -3.31
C ASN A 52 -7.60 28.46 -3.16
N ASN A 53 -6.54 27.68 -2.91
CA ASN A 53 -6.58 26.21 -2.81
C ASN A 53 -7.08 25.46 -4.07
N GLN A 54 -7.10 26.13 -5.23
CA GLN A 54 -7.38 25.53 -6.52
C GLN A 54 -6.24 25.87 -7.49
N SER A 55 -5.74 24.88 -8.22
CA SER A 55 -4.63 25.09 -9.15
C SER A 55 -4.91 24.39 -10.49
N SER A 56 -5.36 25.17 -11.49
CA SER A 56 -5.17 24.99 -12.95
C SER A 56 -5.39 23.59 -13.58
N PRO A 57 -5.16 23.48 -14.91
CA PRO A 57 -6.18 23.61 -15.94
C PRO A 57 -7.37 22.65 -15.79
N VAL A 58 -8.54 23.11 -16.19
CA VAL A 58 -9.75 22.28 -16.23
C VAL A 58 -9.79 21.54 -17.57
N HIS A 59 -9.70 20.21 -17.53
CA HIS A 59 -10.11 19.40 -18.67
C HIS A 59 -11.57 19.03 -18.51
N LYS A 60 -12.38 19.40 -19.51
CA LYS A 60 -13.81 19.09 -19.53
C LYS A 60 -14.03 17.84 -20.37
N PHE A 61 -14.72 16.87 -19.80
CA PHE A 61 -15.12 15.66 -20.50
C PHE A 61 -16.53 15.26 -20.08
N TYR A 62 -17.09 14.31 -20.81
CA TYR A 62 -18.36 13.69 -20.47
C TYR A 62 -18.09 12.31 -19.85
N LEU A 63 -18.48 12.14 -18.59
CA LEU A 63 -18.42 10.86 -17.92
C LEU A 63 -19.63 10.01 -18.34
N HIS A 64 -19.39 8.72 -18.55
CA HIS A 64 -20.43 7.75 -18.88
C HIS A 64 -20.61 6.77 -17.72
N HIS A 65 -21.86 6.52 -17.36
CA HIS A 65 -22.29 5.48 -16.42
C HIS A 65 -21.64 4.12 -16.71
N ASP A 66 -21.34 3.36 -15.65
CA ASP A 66 -20.73 2.02 -15.65
C ASP A 66 -19.34 1.91 -16.28
N LYS A 67 -18.67 3.04 -16.54
CA LYS A 67 -17.28 3.05 -17.00
C LYS A 67 -16.30 3.28 -15.86
N LEU A 68 -15.14 2.67 -16.04
CA LEU A 68 -13.94 2.81 -15.22
C LEU A 68 -13.05 3.87 -15.87
N TYR A 69 -12.64 4.87 -15.11
CA TYR A 69 -11.77 5.95 -15.58
C TYR A 69 -10.44 5.93 -14.80
N PRO A 70 -9.50 5.03 -15.13
CA PRO A 70 -8.13 5.14 -14.66
C PRO A 70 -7.53 6.48 -15.08
N PHE A 71 -6.91 7.13 -14.11
CA PHE A 71 -6.20 8.38 -14.25
C PHE A 71 -4.72 8.17 -13.94
N SER A 72 -3.85 8.79 -14.72
CA SER A 72 -2.45 9.00 -14.34
C SER A 72 -1.93 10.33 -14.85
N GLY A 73 -0.93 10.89 -14.18
CA GLY A 73 -0.17 12.03 -14.66
C GLY A 73 1.14 12.15 -13.90
N TRP A 74 2.09 12.89 -14.47
CA TRP A 74 3.35 13.22 -13.83
C TRP A 74 3.28 14.60 -13.23
N PHE A 75 3.71 14.71 -11.98
CA PHE A 75 3.62 15.93 -11.19
C PHE A 75 4.97 16.30 -10.59
N GLN A 76 5.24 17.60 -10.55
CA GLN A 76 6.36 18.23 -9.88
C GLN A 76 5.88 19.56 -9.28
N VAL A 77 6.57 20.10 -8.29
CA VAL A 77 6.37 21.49 -7.85
C VAL A 77 7.61 22.32 -8.18
N SER A 78 7.43 23.60 -8.49
CA SER A 78 8.56 24.49 -8.82
C SER A 78 9.48 24.76 -7.63
N LYS A 79 8.98 24.60 -6.39
CA LYS A 79 9.71 24.85 -5.16
C LYS A 79 9.19 23.97 -4.02
N GLY A 80 10.10 23.44 -3.21
CA GLY A 80 9.75 22.72 -1.98
C GLY A 80 9.06 21.37 -2.23
N LYS A 81 8.07 21.04 -1.40
CA LYS A 81 7.29 19.78 -1.47
C LYS A 81 5.81 20.06 -1.19
N ALA A 82 4.92 19.32 -1.84
CA ALA A 82 3.49 19.43 -1.59
C ALA A 82 2.76 18.13 -1.93
N PHE A 83 1.61 17.89 -1.30
CA PHE A 83 0.66 16.91 -1.77
C PHE A 83 -0.25 17.50 -2.85
N ILE A 84 -0.32 16.84 -4.00
CA ILE A 84 -1.18 17.21 -5.12
C ILE A 84 -2.29 16.17 -5.25
N GLU A 85 -3.53 16.62 -5.31
CA GLU A 85 -4.72 15.81 -5.51
C GLU A 85 -5.27 16.01 -6.93
N ALA A 86 -5.62 14.91 -7.59
CA ALA A 86 -6.39 14.93 -8.82
C ALA A 86 -7.88 14.76 -8.49
N VAL A 87 -8.70 15.72 -8.91
CA VAL A 87 -10.10 15.82 -8.49
C VAL A 87 -11.00 15.86 -9.71
N PHE A 88 -12.04 15.03 -9.67
CA PHE A 88 -13.13 15.02 -10.64
C PHE A 88 -14.34 15.72 -10.00
N LYS A 89 -14.84 16.74 -10.67
CA LYS A 89 -16.02 17.48 -10.22
C LYS A 89 -17.10 17.45 -11.28
N THR A 90 -18.28 17.00 -10.86
CA THR A 90 -19.51 17.05 -11.64
C THR A 90 -20.42 18.14 -11.06
N GLN A 91 -21.63 18.29 -11.62
CA GLN A 91 -22.64 19.17 -11.03
C GLN A 91 -23.14 18.68 -9.65
N THR A 92 -23.07 17.37 -9.38
CA THR A 92 -23.71 16.75 -8.21
C THR A 92 -22.71 16.25 -7.17
N TYR A 93 -21.44 16.02 -7.53
CA TYR A 93 -20.42 15.55 -6.60
C TYR A 93 -19.00 15.95 -7.02
N GLU A 94 -18.10 15.96 -6.04
CA GLU A 94 -16.66 16.09 -6.20
C GLU A 94 -15.98 14.86 -5.59
N VAL A 95 -15.02 14.26 -6.30
CA VAL A 95 -14.29 13.07 -5.84
C VAL A 95 -12.80 13.19 -6.15
N THR A 96 -11.96 12.90 -5.15
CA THR A 96 -10.52 12.78 -5.34
C THR A 96 -10.21 11.43 -5.97
N ALA A 97 -9.68 11.43 -7.19
CA ALA A 97 -9.30 10.20 -7.90
C ALA A 97 -7.97 9.63 -7.41
N GLY A 98 -7.12 10.46 -6.82
CA GLY A 98 -5.84 10.07 -6.25
C GLY A 98 -5.04 11.28 -5.81
N PHE A 99 -3.91 11.02 -5.14
CA PHE A 99 -3.00 12.06 -4.71
C PHE A 99 -1.54 11.63 -4.89
N VAL A 100 -0.60 12.56 -4.80
CA VAL A 100 0.84 12.26 -4.87
C VAL A 100 1.62 13.25 -4.03
N ALA A 101 2.70 12.79 -3.40
CA ALA A 101 3.71 13.68 -2.83
C ALA A 101 4.66 14.12 -3.96
N ALA A 102 4.59 15.40 -4.35
CA ALA A 102 5.48 15.99 -5.35
C ALA A 102 6.53 16.87 -4.67
N GLN A 103 7.71 16.98 -5.29
CA GLN A 103 8.79 17.83 -4.80
C GLN A 103 9.56 18.47 -5.96
N GLU A 104 10.26 19.55 -5.67
CA GLU A 104 11.14 20.25 -6.60
C GLU A 104 12.21 19.31 -7.20
N GLY A 105 12.43 19.44 -8.50
CA GLY A 105 13.41 18.66 -9.26
C GLY A 105 13.02 17.19 -9.50
N CYS A 106 11.76 16.80 -9.21
CA CYS A 106 11.40 15.40 -9.06
C CYS A 106 10.02 15.07 -9.65
N TRP A 107 10.01 14.55 -10.88
CA TRP A 107 8.76 14.09 -11.50
C TRP A 107 8.29 12.79 -10.84
N THR A 108 7.06 12.82 -10.33
CA THR A 108 6.43 11.70 -9.63
C THR A 108 5.06 11.40 -10.25
N MET A 109 4.77 10.12 -10.45
CA MET A 109 3.49 9.71 -11.05
C MET A 109 2.39 9.66 -9.99
N LEU A 110 1.31 10.42 -10.22
CA LEU A 110 0.02 10.17 -9.61
C LEU A 110 -0.69 9.12 -10.47
N LYS A 111 -1.18 8.05 -9.84
CA LYS A 111 -2.12 7.11 -10.46
C LYS A 111 -3.32 6.94 -9.55
N GLY A 112 -4.49 6.78 -10.17
CA GLY A 112 -5.75 6.63 -9.46
C GLY A 112 -6.88 6.40 -10.45
N GLY A 113 -8.08 6.80 -10.10
CA GLY A 113 -9.22 6.74 -11.01
C GLY A 113 -10.56 6.81 -10.29
N ILE A 114 -11.63 6.76 -11.07
CA ILE A 114 -13.01 6.76 -10.57
C ILE A 114 -13.86 5.72 -11.29
N VAL A 115 -14.84 5.17 -10.56
CA VAL A 115 -15.94 4.42 -11.14
C VAL A 115 -17.14 5.35 -11.22
N VAL A 116 -17.73 5.48 -12.41
CA VAL A 116 -18.77 6.47 -12.66
C VAL A 116 -20.15 5.81 -12.57
N ASN A 117 -20.95 6.28 -11.61
CA ASN A 117 -22.32 5.81 -11.42
C ASN A 117 -23.38 6.75 -12.01
N ILE A 118 -23.00 7.93 -12.52
CA ILE A 118 -23.92 8.88 -13.14
C ILE A 118 -23.21 9.53 -14.33
N SER A 119 -23.84 9.46 -15.50
CA SER A 119 -23.34 10.14 -16.70
C SER A 119 -23.49 11.65 -16.57
N GLY A 120 -22.53 12.42 -17.09
CA GLY A 120 -22.65 13.87 -17.08
C GLY A 120 -21.34 14.59 -17.40
N PRO A 121 -21.40 15.92 -17.60
CA PRO A 121 -20.21 16.74 -17.73
C PRO A 121 -19.40 16.70 -16.44
N ALA A 122 -18.08 16.63 -16.58
CA ALA A 122 -17.15 16.66 -15.47
C ALA A 122 -15.89 17.44 -15.82
N ASP A 123 -15.34 18.03 -14.78
CA ASP A 123 -14.09 18.78 -14.78
C ASP A 123 -13.03 17.95 -14.04
N LEU A 124 -11.86 17.76 -14.65
CA LEU A 124 -10.65 17.33 -13.94
C LEU A 124 -9.81 18.57 -13.64
N TYR A 125 -9.43 18.73 -12.37
CA TYR A 125 -8.48 19.75 -11.94
C TYR A 125 -7.58 19.22 -10.82
N PHE A 126 -6.56 20.01 -10.50
CA PHE A 126 -5.59 19.67 -9.45
C PHE A 126 -5.71 20.64 -8.28
N LYS A 127 -5.50 20.14 -7.07
CA LYS A 127 -5.44 20.98 -5.88
C LYS A 127 -4.34 20.56 -4.94
N SER A 128 -3.81 21.53 -4.21
CA SER A 128 -2.89 21.33 -3.09
C SER A 128 -3.21 22.38 -2.02
N VAL A 129 -3.17 21.96 -0.76
CA VAL A 129 -3.48 22.85 0.39
C VAL A 129 -2.24 23.15 1.24
N ASP A 130 -1.12 22.46 0.97
CA ASP A 130 0.15 22.52 1.70
C ASP A 130 1.31 23.00 0.82
N ILE A 131 1.01 23.37 -0.42
CA ILE A 131 2.00 23.96 -1.33
C ILE A 131 2.41 25.36 -0.87
N ASP A 132 3.70 25.68 -1.03
CA ASP A 132 4.22 27.03 -0.84
C ASP A 132 3.42 28.01 -1.73
N PRO A 133 2.90 29.14 -1.21
CA PRO A 133 2.10 30.09 -1.99
C PRO A 133 2.83 30.69 -3.20
N THR A 134 4.16 30.63 -3.21
CA THR A 134 5.02 31.08 -4.32
C THR A 134 5.39 29.96 -5.29
N ALA A 135 5.05 28.71 -4.96
CA ALA A 135 5.29 27.57 -5.82
C ALA A 135 4.17 27.36 -6.84
N GLU A 136 4.54 26.68 -7.91
CA GLU A 136 3.66 26.30 -9.01
C GLU A 136 3.61 24.77 -9.07
N ILE A 137 2.46 24.24 -9.51
CA ILE A 137 2.33 22.83 -9.86
C ILE A 137 2.70 22.67 -11.32
N TRP A 138 3.56 21.70 -11.62
CA TRP A 138 3.92 21.32 -12.97
C TRP A 138 3.32 19.95 -13.29
N VAL A 139 2.61 19.86 -14.41
CA VAL A 139 1.91 18.62 -14.82
C VAL A 139 2.26 18.26 -16.26
N ASP A 140 2.53 16.98 -16.49
CA ASP A 140 2.80 16.42 -17.82
C ASP A 140 2.30 14.97 -17.92
N GLY A 141 2.18 14.45 -19.14
CA GLY A 141 1.85 13.06 -19.43
C GLY A 141 0.51 12.61 -18.87
N ILE A 142 -0.49 13.49 -18.92
CA ILE A 142 -1.82 13.19 -18.37
C ILE A 142 -2.49 12.11 -19.23
N SER A 143 -3.05 11.11 -18.56
CA SER A 143 -3.84 10.05 -19.18
C SER A 143 -5.13 9.87 -18.42
N LEU A 144 -6.22 9.84 -19.17
CA LEU A 144 -7.53 9.44 -18.69
C LEU A 144 -8.13 8.52 -19.75
N GLN A 145 -8.32 7.24 -19.45
CA GLN A 145 -8.80 6.27 -20.44
C GLN A 145 -10.05 5.58 -19.92
N PRO A 146 -11.25 5.82 -20.49
CA PRO A 146 -12.43 5.07 -20.11
C PRO A 146 -12.31 3.61 -20.55
N PHE A 147 -12.72 2.70 -19.67
CA PHE A 147 -12.91 1.29 -19.95
C PHE A 147 -14.31 0.86 -19.52
N THR A 148 -14.92 -0.02 -20.32
CA THR A 148 -16.03 -0.86 -19.87
C THR A 148 -15.52 -1.91 -18.87
N GLN A 149 -16.42 -2.49 -18.09
CA GLN A 149 -16.11 -3.62 -17.21
C GLN A 149 -15.50 -4.80 -17.99
N GLN A 150 -15.97 -5.05 -19.22
CA GLN A 150 -15.46 -6.12 -20.08
C GLN A 150 -14.03 -5.85 -20.56
N GLU A 151 -13.73 -4.62 -21.00
CA GLU A 151 -12.37 -4.24 -21.39
C GLU A 151 -11.41 -4.31 -20.19
N TRP A 152 -11.84 -3.85 -19.02
CA TRP A 152 -11.05 -3.93 -17.79
C TRP A 152 -10.73 -5.38 -17.41
N LYS A 153 -11.72 -6.28 -17.51
CA LYS A 153 -11.52 -7.72 -17.30
C LYS A 153 -10.58 -8.33 -18.35
N CYS A 154 -10.69 -7.93 -19.61
CA CYS A 154 -9.77 -8.37 -20.66
C CYS A 154 -8.31 -7.97 -20.35
N HIS A 155 -8.09 -6.74 -19.88
CA HIS A 155 -6.77 -6.28 -19.44
C HIS A 155 -6.24 -7.08 -18.24
N GLN A 156 -7.11 -7.43 -17.29
CA GLN A 156 -6.77 -8.32 -16.18
C GLN A 156 -6.33 -9.70 -16.69
N ASP A 157 -7.08 -10.29 -17.62
CA ASP A 157 -6.77 -11.60 -18.22
C ASP A 157 -5.44 -11.58 -18.96
N GLN A 158 -5.18 -10.54 -19.77
CA GLN A 158 -3.90 -10.37 -20.46
C GLN A 158 -2.73 -10.24 -19.47
N SER A 159 -2.92 -9.46 -18.40
CA SER A 159 -1.93 -9.32 -17.34
C SER A 159 -1.65 -10.67 -16.67
N MET A 160 -2.68 -11.44 -16.33
CA MET A 160 -2.53 -12.78 -15.76
C MET A 160 -1.79 -13.73 -16.71
N GLN A 161 -2.09 -13.71 -18.01
CA GLN A 161 -1.38 -14.52 -18.99
C GLN A 161 0.11 -14.18 -19.06
N LYS A 162 0.45 -12.89 -18.95
CA LYS A 162 1.83 -12.40 -19.01
C LYS A 162 2.63 -12.67 -17.74
N VAL A 163 2.03 -12.46 -16.55
CA VAL A 163 2.77 -12.40 -15.28
C VAL A 163 2.49 -13.58 -14.34
N ARG A 164 1.40 -14.33 -14.55
CA ARG A 164 0.98 -15.45 -13.69
C ARG A 164 0.91 -16.80 -14.42
N LYS A 165 1.21 -16.84 -15.71
CA LYS A 165 1.24 -18.08 -16.49
C LYS A 165 2.58 -18.25 -17.20
N THR A 166 2.93 -19.50 -17.45
CA THR A 166 4.11 -19.88 -18.23
C THR A 166 3.72 -21.04 -19.16
N LYS A 167 4.46 -21.20 -20.26
CA LYS A 167 4.30 -22.35 -21.16
C LYS A 167 5.11 -23.52 -20.61
N VAL A 168 4.45 -24.66 -20.44
CA VAL A 168 5.09 -25.91 -20.01
C VAL A 168 4.98 -26.92 -21.15
N LYS A 169 6.10 -27.56 -21.49
CA LYS A 169 6.15 -28.65 -22.48
C LYS A 169 6.42 -29.97 -21.76
N PHE A 170 5.60 -30.97 -22.01
CA PHE A 170 5.76 -32.31 -21.47
C PHE A 170 6.40 -33.23 -22.52
N HIS A 171 7.45 -33.95 -22.14
CA HIS A 171 7.99 -35.07 -22.91
C HIS A 171 7.61 -36.35 -22.17
N VAL A 172 6.67 -37.11 -22.73
CA VAL A 172 6.17 -38.34 -22.13
C VAL A 172 6.77 -39.52 -22.87
N VAL A 173 7.51 -40.37 -22.15
CA VAL A 173 8.25 -41.50 -22.70
C VAL A 173 7.96 -42.76 -21.89
N ASP A 174 8.17 -43.92 -22.51
CA ASP A 174 8.13 -45.22 -21.82
C ASP A 174 9.44 -45.50 -21.04
N SER A 175 9.52 -46.67 -20.40
CA SER A 175 10.71 -47.12 -19.67
C SER A 175 11.98 -47.24 -20.52
N GLN A 176 11.85 -47.26 -21.84
CA GLN A 176 12.95 -47.37 -22.80
C GLN A 176 13.27 -46.00 -23.43
N GLY A 177 12.64 -44.91 -22.98
CA GLY A 177 12.86 -43.56 -23.49
C GLY A 177 12.15 -43.27 -24.81
N ARG A 178 11.25 -44.15 -25.28
CA ARG A 178 10.51 -43.94 -26.54
C ARG A 178 9.31 -43.04 -26.29
N PRO A 179 9.03 -42.05 -27.16
CA PRO A 179 7.86 -41.18 -27.01
C PRO A 179 6.55 -41.99 -26.95
N LEU A 180 5.68 -41.65 -26.01
CA LEU A 180 4.35 -42.23 -25.89
C LEU A 180 3.34 -41.36 -26.65
N PRO A 181 2.90 -41.76 -27.86
CA PRO A 181 1.90 -41.02 -28.61
C PRO A 181 0.56 -41.02 -27.88
N SER A 182 -0.18 -39.91 -27.96
CA SER A 182 -1.53 -39.78 -27.40
C SER A 182 -1.64 -39.97 -25.89
N ALA A 183 -0.54 -39.80 -25.14
CA ALA A 183 -0.57 -39.82 -23.68
C ALA A 183 -1.51 -38.74 -23.12
N LYS A 184 -2.39 -39.12 -22.18
CA LYS A 184 -3.27 -38.18 -21.48
C LYS A 184 -2.55 -37.62 -20.26
N VAL A 185 -2.35 -36.31 -20.22
CA VAL A 185 -1.74 -35.59 -19.09
C VAL A 185 -2.83 -34.81 -18.36
N CYS A 186 -2.94 -34.99 -17.05
CA CYS A 186 -3.80 -34.18 -16.18
C CYS A 186 -2.93 -33.36 -15.23
N ILE A 187 -3.20 -32.06 -15.14
CA ILE A 187 -2.48 -31.13 -14.27
C ILE A 187 -3.48 -30.60 -13.25
N LYS A 188 -3.16 -30.74 -11.96
CA LYS A 188 -3.93 -30.17 -10.87
C LYS A 188 -3.05 -29.20 -10.09
N GLN A 189 -3.46 -27.94 -10.00
CA GLN A 189 -2.80 -26.98 -9.12
C GLN A 189 -3.08 -27.38 -7.66
N THR A 190 -2.02 -27.62 -6.89
CA THR A 190 -2.12 -28.06 -5.49
C THR A 190 -1.91 -26.94 -4.48
N ARG A 191 -1.25 -25.84 -4.89
CA ARG A 191 -1.04 -24.64 -4.08
C ARG A 191 -0.78 -23.39 -4.94
N PRO A 192 -1.06 -22.18 -4.44
CA PRO A 192 -0.55 -20.94 -5.02
C PRO A 192 0.95 -20.77 -4.77
N ASP A 193 1.59 -19.93 -5.57
CA ASP A 193 3.01 -19.55 -5.42
C ASP A 193 3.23 -18.51 -4.31
N PHE A 194 2.15 -17.85 -3.86
CA PHE A 194 2.18 -16.87 -2.79
C PHE A 194 1.31 -17.32 -1.60
N PRO A 195 1.64 -16.89 -0.36
CA PRO A 195 0.81 -17.15 0.81
C PRO A 195 -0.64 -16.68 0.62
N PHE A 196 -1.58 -17.62 0.68
CA PHE A 196 -3.02 -17.34 0.66
C PHE A 196 -3.67 -17.88 1.94
N GLY A 197 -4.25 -16.97 2.72
CA GLY A 197 -4.68 -17.22 4.08
C GLY A 197 -5.80 -16.30 4.53
N THR A 198 -6.30 -16.53 5.74
CA THR A 198 -7.30 -15.69 6.41
C THR A 198 -6.89 -15.45 7.86
N ALA A 199 -7.45 -14.42 8.50
CA ALA A 199 -7.39 -14.30 9.95
C ALA A 199 -8.25 -15.39 10.62
N ILE A 200 -7.84 -15.79 11.82
CA ILE A 200 -8.60 -16.68 12.72
C ILE A 200 -8.60 -16.10 14.13
N THR A 201 -9.62 -16.47 14.91
CA THR A 201 -9.77 -16.13 16.33
C THR A 201 -9.62 -17.36 17.22
N GLU A 202 -9.55 -17.14 18.54
CA GLU A 202 -9.52 -18.21 19.56
C GLU A 202 -10.66 -19.24 19.43
N HIS A 203 -11.78 -18.89 18.80
CA HIS A 203 -12.89 -19.81 18.51
C HIS A 203 -12.46 -21.02 17.67
N ILE A 204 -11.34 -20.93 16.95
CA ILE A 204 -10.76 -22.07 16.23
C ILE A 204 -10.43 -23.24 17.18
N LEU A 205 -10.16 -22.98 18.46
CA LEU A 205 -9.70 -24.00 19.41
C LEU A 205 -10.80 -24.97 19.85
N ASN A 206 -12.06 -24.53 19.86
CA ASN A 206 -13.18 -25.30 20.39
C ASN A 206 -14.29 -25.60 19.35
N ASN A 207 -14.11 -25.21 18.09
CA ASN A 207 -15.11 -25.39 17.05
C ASN A 207 -14.58 -26.27 15.90
N THR A 208 -14.90 -27.56 15.94
CA THR A 208 -14.49 -28.54 14.91
C THR A 208 -14.99 -28.19 13.51
N ALA A 209 -16.20 -27.62 13.38
CA ALA A 209 -16.71 -27.19 12.08
C ALA A 209 -15.86 -26.06 11.49
N TYR A 210 -15.46 -25.10 12.33
CA TYR A 210 -14.55 -24.02 11.93
C TYR A 210 -13.15 -24.54 11.59
N GLN A 211 -12.60 -25.47 12.39
CA GLN A 211 -11.32 -26.12 12.11
C GLN A 211 -11.33 -26.81 10.74
N ASN A 212 -12.36 -27.61 10.45
CA ASN A 212 -12.50 -28.30 9.17
C ASN A 212 -12.68 -27.32 8.00
N TRP A 213 -13.47 -26.26 8.19
CA TRP A 213 -13.68 -25.26 7.16
C TRP A 213 -12.37 -24.51 6.82
N PHE A 214 -11.62 -24.10 7.83
CA PHE A 214 -10.38 -23.36 7.68
C PHE A 214 -9.26 -24.23 7.07
N THR A 215 -9.01 -25.41 7.65
CA THR A 215 -7.90 -26.29 7.27
C THR A 215 -8.10 -26.97 5.91
N SER A 216 -9.32 -27.00 5.38
CA SER A 216 -9.57 -27.44 4.00
C SER A 216 -9.27 -26.38 2.94
N ARG A 217 -9.10 -25.10 3.32
CA ARG A 217 -8.98 -23.96 2.39
C ARG A 217 -7.64 -23.23 2.47
N PHE A 218 -7.08 -23.10 3.67
CA PHE A 218 -5.96 -22.20 3.91
C PHE A 218 -4.73 -22.95 4.44
N ARG A 219 -3.56 -22.41 4.10
CA ARG A 219 -2.25 -22.87 4.56
C ARG A 219 -1.45 -21.78 5.27
N TYR A 220 -2.06 -20.61 5.42
CA TYR A 220 -1.47 -19.44 6.03
C TYR A 220 -2.54 -18.75 6.89
N THR A 221 -2.12 -18.18 8.01
CA THR A 221 -3.02 -17.48 8.93
C THR A 221 -2.34 -16.32 9.64
N VAL A 222 -3.17 -15.44 10.18
CA VAL A 222 -2.81 -14.45 11.20
C VAL A 222 -3.83 -14.58 12.34
N PHE A 223 -3.44 -14.26 13.57
CA PHE A 223 -4.39 -14.23 14.68
C PHE A 223 -4.98 -12.83 14.79
N GLU A 224 -6.30 -12.75 14.98
CA GLU A 224 -7.00 -11.48 14.92
C GLU A 224 -6.61 -10.56 16.09
N ASN A 225 -6.49 -11.12 17.29
CA ASN A 225 -6.20 -10.35 18.50
C ASN A 225 -5.22 -11.04 19.46
N GLU A 226 -5.10 -12.35 19.38
CA GLU A 226 -4.59 -13.20 20.45
C GLU A 226 -3.08 -13.05 20.69
N MET A 227 -2.35 -12.45 19.74
CA MET A 227 -0.94 -12.08 19.90
C MET A 227 -0.71 -10.60 20.23
N LYS A 228 -1.74 -9.73 20.20
CA LYS A 228 -1.58 -8.30 20.44
C LYS A 228 -1.30 -8.01 21.92
N TRP A 229 -0.60 -6.91 22.20
CA TRP A 229 -0.09 -6.63 23.55
C TRP A 229 -1.22 -6.53 24.58
N TYR A 230 -2.29 -5.80 24.27
CA TYR A 230 -3.45 -5.69 25.15
C TYR A 230 -4.15 -7.03 25.42
N TYR A 231 -4.01 -8.02 24.54
CA TYR A 231 -4.61 -9.34 24.76
C TYR A 231 -3.76 -10.14 25.73
N THR A 232 -2.44 -10.17 25.50
CA THR A 232 -1.50 -11.01 26.25
C THR A 232 -1.00 -10.40 27.56
N GLU A 233 -1.22 -9.10 27.79
CA GLU A 233 -0.83 -8.41 29.03
C GLU A 233 -1.88 -7.34 29.40
N LYS A 234 -3.10 -7.80 29.71
CA LYS A 234 -4.23 -6.93 30.09
C LYS A 234 -3.95 -6.14 31.38
N VAL A 235 -3.22 -6.75 32.31
CA VAL A 235 -2.76 -6.16 33.57
C VAL A 235 -1.24 -6.15 33.55
N ARG A 236 -0.63 -5.01 33.89
CA ARG A 236 0.83 -4.84 33.86
C ARG A 236 1.53 -5.95 34.66
N GLY A 237 2.49 -6.63 34.02
CA GLY A 237 3.26 -7.72 34.61
C GLY A 237 2.55 -9.08 34.66
N VAL A 238 1.27 -9.15 34.29
CA VAL A 238 0.52 -10.41 34.20
C VAL A 238 0.41 -10.81 32.73
N VAL A 239 1.43 -11.53 32.27
CA VAL A 239 1.53 -11.98 30.89
C VAL A 239 0.91 -13.37 30.73
N ASP A 240 0.01 -13.52 29.76
CA ASP A 240 -0.64 -14.79 29.40
C ASP A 240 -0.58 -15.02 27.89
N TYR A 241 0.06 -16.13 27.49
CA TYR A 241 0.15 -16.59 26.10
C TYR A 241 -0.60 -17.91 25.88
N SER A 242 -1.39 -18.39 26.83
CA SER A 242 -2.05 -19.69 26.78
C SER A 242 -2.87 -19.89 25.49
N VAL A 243 -3.64 -18.88 25.10
CA VAL A 243 -4.46 -18.88 23.89
C VAL A 243 -3.63 -18.84 22.60
N PRO A 244 -2.76 -17.83 22.35
CA PRO A 244 -1.95 -17.81 21.13
C PRO A 244 -1.02 -19.03 21.04
N ASP A 245 -0.54 -19.60 22.14
CA ASP A 245 0.22 -20.86 22.13
C ASP A 245 -0.61 -22.03 21.62
N ALA A 246 -1.86 -22.15 22.10
CA ALA A 246 -2.77 -23.20 21.64
C ALA A 246 -3.09 -23.04 20.15
N MET A 247 -3.27 -21.80 19.68
CA MET A 247 -3.51 -21.51 18.27
C MET A 247 -2.29 -21.79 17.39
N VAL A 248 -1.07 -21.48 17.85
CA VAL A 248 0.17 -21.87 17.13
C VAL A 248 0.29 -23.38 17.05
N ARG A 249 0.01 -24.11 18.15
CA ARG A 249 0.00 -25.58 18.13
C ARG A 249 -1.03 -26.13 17.14
N PHE A 250 -2.24 -25.58 17.12
CA PHE A 250 -3.27 -25.94 16.15
C PHE A 250 -2.83 -25.69 14.70
N ALA A 251 -2.26 -24.52 14.42
CA ALA A 251 -1.78 -24.18 13.08
C ALA A 251 -0.67 -25.15 12.63
N LYS A 252 0.30 -25.42 13.52
CA LYS A 252 1.41 -26.34 13.27
C LYS A 252 0.93 -27.78 13.00
N SER A 253 -0.04 -28.28 13.77
CA SER A 253 -0.57 -29.65 13.57
C SER A 253 -1.29 -29.83 12.23
N HIS A 254 -1.74 -28.75 11.60
CA HIS A 254 -2.39 -28.75 10.28
C HIS A 254 -1.50 -28.25 9.14
N GLY A 255 -0.20 -28.06 9.39
CA GLY A 255 0.74 -27.55 8.38
C GLY A 255 0.39 -26.13 7.89
N VAL A 256 -0.20 -25.31 8.77
CA VAL A 256 -0.55 -23.92 8.51
C VAL A 256 0.54 -23.00 9.06
N ALA A 257 1.09 -22.16 8.20
CA ALA A 257 2.07 -21.14 8.59
C ALA A 257 1.39 -19.91 9.20
N VAL A 258 2.04 -19.28 10.18
CA VAL A 258 1.48 -18.15 10.94
C VAL A 258 2.28 -16.88 10.68
N ARG A 259 1.61 -15.77 10.40
CA ARG A 259 2.14 -14.40 10.52
C ARG A 259 1.88 -13.90 11.93
N GLY A 260 2.93 -13.48 12.63
CA GLY A 260 2.80 -12.85 13.94
C GLY A 260 2.28 -11.42 13.81
N HIS A 261 1.17 -11.13 14.48
CA HIS A 261 0.53 -9.81 14.45
C HIS A 261 0.03 -9.44 15.86
N THR A 262 0.55 -8.42 16.51
CA THR A 262 1.75 -7.62 16.18
C THR A 262 2.61 -7.48 17.44
N VAL A 263 3.91 -7.23 17.26
CA VAL A 263 4.83 -7.07 18.40
C VAL A 263 4.50 -5.78 19.15
N LEU A 264 4.50 -4.65 18.43
CA LEU A 264 4.14 -3.31 18.89
C LEU A 264 3.07 -2.70 17.95
N TRP A 265 2.29 -1.77 18.46
CA TRP A 265 1.27 -1.05 17.68
C TRP A 265 1.21 0.41 18.13
N GLU A 266 1.29 1.35 17.19
CA GLU A 266 1.31 2.78 17.48
C GLU A 266 -0.07 3.40 17.73
N ASP A 267 -1.18 2.70 17.49
CA ASP A 267 -2.51 3.23 17.81
C ASP A 267 -2.78 3.08 19.33
N ARG A 268 -2.96 4.23 19.99
CA ARG A 268 -3.32 4.35 21.41
C ARG A 268 -4.60 3.60 21.75
N ASN A 269 -5.58 3.56 20.85
CA ASN A 269 -6.89 2.96 21.11
C ASN A 269 -6.82 1.44 21.30
N PHE A 270 -5.75 0.82 20.81
CA PHE A 270 -5.54 -0.62 20.87
C PHE A 270 -4.38 -0.97 21.81
N GLN A 271 -4.36 -0.35 22.99
CA GLN A 271 -3.42 -0.63 24.06
C GLN A 271 -4.14 -0.93 25.36
N ALA A 272 -3.49 -1.63 26.27
CA ALA A 272 -4.06 -1.88 27.59
C ALA A 272 -4.17 -0.55 28.40
N PRO A 273 -5.20 -0.37 29.24
CA PRO A 273 -5.39 0.86 30.00
C PRO A 273 -4.14 1.29 30.80
N TRP A 274 -3.45 0.34 31.43
CA TRP A 274 -2.25 0.62 32.21
C TRP A 274 -1.09 1.20 31.39
N LEU A 275 -1.01 0.87 30.09
CA LEU A 275 0.01 1.39 29.18
C LEU A 275 -0.40 2.75 28.62
N ILE A 276 -1.71 2.94 28.38
CA ILE A 276 -2.30 4.22 27.96
C ILE A 276 -2.07 5.30 29.01
N ASP A 277 -2.30 4.95 30.28
CA ASP A 277 -2.19 5.86 31.42
C ASP A 277 -0.74 6.04 31.90
N PHE A 278 0.21 5.35 31.25
CA PHE A 278 1.61 5.43 31.61
C PHE A 278 2.18 6.84 31.33
N PRO A 279 2.83 7.50 32.31
CA PRO A 279 3.29 8.88 32.17
C PRO A 279 4.29 9.09 31.02
N ILE A 280 4.04 10.13 30.21
CA ILE A 280 4.91 10.48 29.06
C ILE A 280 6.33 10.90 29.47
N ASN A 281 6.50 11.42 30.69
CA ASN A 281 7.79 11.85 31.22
C ASN A 281 8.66 10.71 31.78
N ARG A 282 8.21 9.44 31.69
CA ARG A 282 8.95 8.26 32.15
C ARG A 282 9.47 7.42 30.98
N SER A 283 10.06 8.07 29.98
CA SER A 283 10.50 7.45 28.72
C SER A 283 11.45 6.25 28.90
N GLU A 284 12.34 6.27 29.90
CA GLU A 284 13.26 5.15 30.16
C GLU A 284 12.53 3.89 30.64
N GLU A 285 11.59 4.03 31.57
CA GLU A 285 10.79 2.89 32.02
C GLU A 285 9.81 2.44 30.92
N TYR A 286 9.26 3.36 30.12
CA TYR A 286 8.47 2.99 28.94
C TYR A 286 9.29 2.20 27.92
N ARG A 287 10.58 2.55 27.74
CA ARG A 287 11.53 1.79 26.92
C ARG A 287 11.76 0.41 27.49
N ALA A 288 11.95 0.27 28.80
CA ALA A 288 12.09 -1.03 29.44
C ALA A 288 10.84 -1.92 29.24
N LEU A 289 9.64 -1.34 29.32
CA LEU A 289 8.37 -2.06 29.08
C LEU A 289 8.24 -2.56 27.64
N THR A 290 8.53 -1.70 26.67
CA THR A 290 8.47 -2.04 25.24
C THR A 290 9.57 -3.03 24.85
N ASP A 291 10.77 -2.91 25.42
CA ASP A 291 11.84 -3.89 25.26
C ASP A 291 11.45 -5.26 25.84
N ALA A 292 10.89 -5.28 27.05
CA ALA A 292 10.39 -6.50 27.68
C ALA A 292 9.29 -7.16 26.83
N ARG A 293 8.38 -6.37 26.25
CA ARG A 293 7.35 -6.86 25.32
C ARG A 293 7.96 -7.53 24.10
N VAL A 294 8.89 -6.86 23.41
CA VAL A 294 9.56 -7.39 22.22
C VAL A 294 10.28 -8.69 22.53
N HIS A 295 11.07 -8.72 23.61
CA HIS A 295 11.75 -9.94 24.05
C HIS A 295 10.79 -11.06 24.45
N SER A 296 9.71 -10.74 25.15
CA SER A 296 8.73 -11.71 25.63
C SER A 296 8.04 -12.44 24.47
N VAL A 297 7.42 -11.69 23.55
CA VAL A 297 6.62 -12.29 22.47
C VAL A 297 7.51 -12.91 21.38
N MET A 298 8.60 -12.24 20.98
CA MET A 298 9.41 -12.73 19.86
C MET A 298 10.28 -13.93 20.25
N ASN A 299 10.87 -13.97 21.45
CA ASN A 299 11.61 -15.16 21.88
C ASN A 299 10.68 -16.37 22.00
N ARG A 300 9.43 -16.18 22.44
CA ARG A 300 8.46 -17.26 22.59
C ARG A 300 8.14 -17.96 21.27
N TYR A 301 7.95 -17.20 20.20
CA TYR A 301 7.56 -17.74 18.90
C TYR A 301 8.69 -17.78 17.86
N LYS A 302 9.94 -17.54 18.28
CA LYS A 302 11.14 -17.59 17.43
C LYS A 302 11.17 -18.87 16.60
N GLY A 303 11.29 -18.74 15.28
CA GLY A 303 11.37 -19.86 14.34
C GLY A 303 10.06 -20.66 14.19
N GLN A 304 8.95 -20.22 14.77
CA GLN A 304 7.63 -20.83 14.62
C GLN A 304 6.72 -20.06 13.66
N LEU A 305 7.01 -18.78 13.42
CA LEU A 305 6.24 -17.90 12.54
C LEU A 305 7.04 -17.58 11.29
N ILE A 306 6.35 -17.40 10.16
CA ILE A 306 7.03 -17.08 8.89
C ILE A 306 7.37 -15.59 8.78
N HIS A 307 6.53 -14.73 9.37
CA HIS A 307 6.61 -13.28 9.27
C HIS A 307 6.23 -12.63 10.60
N TRP A 308 6.68 -11.39 10.80
CA TRP A 308 6.26 -10.53 11.91
C TRP A 308 5.83 -9.16 11.43
N ASP A 309 4.63 -8.73 11.80
CA ASP A 309 4.31 -7.31 11.87
C ASP A 309 4.99 -6.78 13.15
N VAL A 310 6.08 -6.02 13.00
CA VAL A 310 6.92 -5.61 14.14
C VAL A 310 6.35 -4.37 14.81
N VAL A 311 6.11 -3.32 14.03
CA VAL A 311 5.44 -2.11 14.49
C VAL A 311 4.30 -1.83 13.53
N ASN A 312 3.08 -2.01 14.02
CA ASN A 312 1.87 -1.77 13.26
C ASN A 312 1.52 -0.27 13.26
N GLU A 313 1.11 0.24 12.10
CA GLU A 313 0.46 1.54 11.89
C GLU A 313 1.28 2.78 12.31
N ASN A 314 2.58 2.71 12.11
CA ASN A 314 3.53 3.77 12.48
C ASN A 314 3.71 4.86 11.41
N LEU A 315 2.86 4.90 10.38
CA LEU A 315 2.67 6.08 9.53
C LEU A 315 1.45 6.90 10.00
N HIS A 316 0.40 6.22 10.47
CA HIS A 316 -0.83 6.88 10.93
C HIS A 316 -0.77 7.38 12.38
N HIS A 317 -0.02 6.68 13.23
CA HIS A 317 0.01 6.91 14.67
C HIS A 317 1.44 6.98 15.22
N TRP A 318 1.57 7.50 16.44
CA TRP A 318 2.84 7.84 17.08
C TRP A 318 2.81 7.66 18.61
N PHE A 319 1.90 6.83 19.14
CA PHE A 319 1.74 6.64 20.58
C PHE A 319 3.04 6.24 21.28
N MET A 320 3.76 5.27 20.74
CA MET A 320 5.03 4.81 21.29
C MET A 320 6.17 5.74 20.88
N SER A 321 6.20 6.20 19.63
CA SER A 321 7.29 7.06 19.15
C SER A 321 7.37 8.41 19.85
N ASP A 322 6.25 9.00 20.28
CA ASP A 322 6.25 10.25 21.07
C ASP A 322 6.92 10.07 22.44
N ARG A 323 6.90 8.85 22.98
CA ARG A 323 7.50 8.50 24.29
C ARG A 323 8.95 8.03 24.15
N LEU A 324 9.26 7.34 23.06
CA LEU A 324 10.53 6.64 22.85
C LEU A 324 11.52 7.39 21.96
N GLY A 325 11.05 8.41 21.25
CA GLY A 325 11.79 9.13 20.23
C GLY A 325 11.51 8.63 18.81
N LYS A 326 11.70 9.51 17.83
CA LYS A 326 11.41 9.24 16.40
C LYS A 326 12.21 8.08 15.81
N ASN A 327 13.32 7.69 16.45
CA ASN A 327 14.17 6.57 16.01
C ASN A 327 13.72 5.20 16.53
N SER A 328 12.64 5.13 17.30
CA SER A 328 12.16 3.89 17.94
C SER A 328 11.97 2.75 16.94
N SER A 329 11.41 3.02 15.76
CA SER A 329 11.15 1.99 14.76
C SER A 329 12.44 1.28 14.31
N ALA A 330 13.51 2.01 13.98
CA ALA A 330 14.77 1.38 13.58
C ALA A 330 15.34 0.48 14.70
N VAL A 331 15.26 0.94 15.95
CA VAL A 331 15.70 0.18 17.13
C VAL A 331 14.94 -1.13 17.26
N TYR A 332 13.60 -1.11 17.20
CA TYR A 332 12.80 -2.31 17.39
C TYR A 332 12.89 -3.29 16.23
N TYR A 333 13.04 -2.82 14.99
CA TYR A 333 13.29 -3.73 13.86
C TYR A 333 14.67 -4.39 13.95
N LYS A 334 15.69 -3.66 14.41
CA LYS A 334 17.00 -4.25 14.68
C LYS A 334 16.90 -5.35 15.75
N LYS A 335 16.26 -5.08 16.89
CA LYS A 335 16.04 -6.07 17.95
C LYS A 335 15.24 -7.27 17.46
N ALA A 336 14.16 -7.02 16.70
CA ALA A 336 13.32 -8.06 16.14
C ALA A 336 14.12 -9.00 15.22
N HIS A 337 14.96 -8.43 14.36
CA HIS A 337 15.82 -9.19 13.44
C HIS A 337 16.91 -9.99 14.18
N GLU A 338 17.47 -9.43 15.25
CA GLU A 338 18.43 -10.13 16.12
C GLU A 338 17.78 -11.32 16.86
N ILE A 339 16.55 -11.14 17.34
CA ILE A 339 15.81 -12.20 18.04
C ILE A 339 15.43 -13.32 17.07
N ASP A 340 14.79 -13.00 15.95
CA ASP A 340 14.36 -13.97 14.94
C ASP A 340 14.81 -13.56 13.53
N PRO A 341 16.05 -13.92 13.13
CA PRO A 341 16.56 -13.60 11.80
C PRO A 341 15.91 -14.42 10.68
N SER A 342 15.12 -15.46 11.01
CA SER A 342 14.49 -16.35 10.03
C SER A 342 13.15 -15.82 9.51
N ALA A 343 12.48 -14.97 10.28
CA ALA A 343 11.21 -14.37 9.91
C ALA A 343 11.42 -13.08 9.09
N LEU A 344 10.62 -12.88 8.04
CA LEU A 344 10.59 -11.59 7.34
C LEU A 344 9.79 -10.57 8.17
N LEU A 345 10.38 -9.40 8.42
CA LEU A 345 9.80 -8.34 9.24
C LEU A 345 9.01 -7.36 8.37
N PHE A 346 7.76 -7.09 8.72
CA PHE A 346 6.84 -6.26 7.96
C PHE A 346 6.56 -4.94 8.67
N LEU A 347 6.61 -3.87 7.87
CA LEU A 347 6.00 -2.58 8.15
C LEU A 347 4.55 -2.65 7.67
N ASN A 348 3.61 -2.77 8.60
CA ASN A 348 2.20 -3.02 8.31
C ASN A 348 1.35 -1.76 8.56
N GLU A 349 0.52 -1.38 7.59
CA GLU A 349 -0.23 -0.12 7.60
C GLU A 349 -1.53 -0.23 6.79
N TYR A 350 -2.55 0.55 7.18
CA TYR A 350 -3.83 0.63 6.48
C TYR A 350 -3.91 1.88 5.58
N MET A 351 -4.89 1.96 4.67
CA MET A 351 -5.16 3.15 3.82
C MET A 351 -3.95 3.69 3.03
N THR A 352 -3.09 2.79 2.61
CA THR A 352 -1.82 3.03 1.92
C THR A 352 -2.01 3.31 0.43
N VAL A 353 -2.95 2.60 -0.19
CA VAL A 353 -3.38 2.69 -1.58
C VAL A 353 -4.91 2.71 -1.69
N GLU A 354 -5.61 2.40 -0.61
CA GLU A 354 -7.04 2.09 -0.56
C GLU A 354 -7.92 3.33 -0.59
N LYS A 355 -7.47 4.40 0.06
CA LYS A 355 -8.24 5.63 0.26
C LYS A 355 -7.55 6.81 -0.39
N SER A 356 -8.22 7.38 -1.39
CA SER A 356 -7.76 8.60 -2.04
C SER A 356 -7.81 9.75 -1.05
N GLY A 357 -6.67 10.40 -0.79
CA GLY A 357 -6.56 11.58 0.06
C GLY A 357 -6.13 11.33 1.51
N ASP A 358 -5.84 10.09 1.91
CA ASP A 358 -5.17 9.88 3.19
C ASP A 358 -3.69 10.29 3.11
N ARG A 359 -3.34 11.45 3.64
CA ARG A 359 -1.97 11.97 3.54
C ARG A 359 -1.01 11.36 4.56
N ARG A 360 -1.51 10.57 5.52
CA ARG A 360 -0.69 9.94 6.56
C ARG A 360 0.01 8.69 6.03
N ALA A 361 -0.69 7.87 5.25
CA ALA A 361 -0.11 6.72 4.56
C ALA A 361 -0.18 6.87 3.04
N SER A 362 0.93 6.56 2.38
CA SER A 362 1.05 6.48 0.93
C SER A 362 2.29 5.66 0.60
N PRO A 363 2.47 5.20 -0.65
CA PRO A 363 3.73 4.57 -1.07
C PRO A 363 4.94 5.46 -0.78
N TRP A 364 4.77 6.78 -0.86
CA TRP A 364 5.80 7.75 -0.51
C TRP A 364 6.14 7.75 0.98
N LYS A 365 5.12 7.77 1.85
CA LYS A 365 5.32 7.76 3.31
C LYS A 365 5.94 6.45 3.78
N TYR A 366 5.58 5.34 3.14
CA TYR A 366 6.26 4.07 3.32
C TYR A 366 7.75 4.16 3.03
N LEU A 367 8.11 4.67 1.84
CA LEU A 367 9.49 4.80 1.44
C LEU A 367 10.27 5.75 2.35
N GLN A 368 9.67 6.88 2.70
CA GLN A 368 10.23 7.82 3.67
C GLN A 368 10.54 7.10 4.99
N LYS A 369 9.59 6.34 5.54
CA LYS A 369 9.77 5.60 6.79
C LYS A 369 10.87 4.54 6.70
N ILE A 370 10.90 3.79 5.59
CA ILE A 370 11.93 2.76 5.36
C ILE A 370 13.32 3.42 5.35
N TRP A 371 13.48 4.57 4.71
CA TRP A 371 14.76 5.27 4.70
C TRP A 371 15.13 5.90 6.02
N GLU A 372 14.19 6.52 6.73
CA GLU A 372 14.43 6.99 8.10
C GLU A 372 14.98 5.84 8.94
N MET A 373 14.43 4.63 8.79
CA MET A 373 14.96 3.44 9.46
C MET A 373 16.35 3.01 8.94
N ARG A 374 16.63 3.14 7.64
CA ARG A 374 17.97 2.86 7.06
C ARG A 374 19.01 3.82 7.59
N GLU A 375 18.74 5.12 7.59
CA GLU A 375 19.63 6.18 8.10
C GLU A 375 19.87 6.01 9.60
N GLN A 376 18.87 5.52 10.34
CA GLN A 376 18.97 5.20 11.76
C GLN A 376 19.61 3.83 12.06
N GLY A 377 20.11 3.13 11.02
CA GLY A 377 20.98 1.96 11.16
C GLY A 377 20.31 0.60 11.05
N TYR A 378 19.00 0.50 10.77
CA TYR A 378 18.39 -0.79 10.43
C TYR A 378 18.58 -1.09 8.94
N THR A 379 19.45 -2.02 8.59
CA THR A 379 19.72 -2.43 7.19
C THR A 379 19.18 -3.83 6.83
N GLY A 380 18.49 -4.49 7.75
CA GLY A 380 17.95 -5.84 7.56
C GLY A 380 16.78 -5.92 6.57
N PRO A 381 16.36 -7.14 6.17
CA PRO A 381 15.22 -7.37 5.29
C PRO A 381 13.94 -6.72 5.82
N LEU A 382 13.10 -6.20 4.93
CA LEU A 382 11.83 -5.59 5.31
C LEU A 382 10.77 -5.85 4.24
N GLY A 383 9.59 -6.30 4.67
CA GLY A 383 8.38 -6.40 3.87
C GLY A 383 7.48 -5.17 4.06
N ILE A 384 6.73 -4.83 3.03
CA ILE A 384 5.65 -3.82 3.08
C ILE A 384 4.33 -4.57 3.26
N GLY A 385 3.61 -4.27 4.34
CA GLY A 385 2.30 -4.84 4.66
C GLY A 385 1.19 -3.82 4.41
N ALA A 386 0.45 -3.98 3.31
CA ALA A 386 -0.78 -3.20 3.10
C ALA A 386 -1.96 -3.99 3.68
N GLN A 387 -2.64 -3.45 4.70
CA GLN A 387 -3.78 -4.12 5.33
C GLN A 387 -4.97 -4.30 4.37
N ALA A 388 -5.08 -3.45 3.34
CA ALA A 388 -6.09 -3.54 2.29
C ALA A 388 -7.52 -3.42 2.86
N ILE A 389 -7.77 -2.42 3.72
CA ILE A 389 -9.09 -2.13 4.28
C ILE A 389 -9.86 -1.21 3.31
N TRP A 390 -10.76 -1.79 2.53
CA TRP A 390 -11.59 -1.09 1.54
C TRP A 390 -13.02 -0.92 2.06
N TRP A 391 -13.46 0.33 2.30
CA TRP A 391 -14.84 0.66 2.70
C TRP A 391 -15.80 0.74 1.51
N VAL A 392 -15.26 1.16 0.37
CA VAL A 392 -15.91 1.16 -0.95
C VAL A 392 -14.86 0.58 -1.90
N MET A 393 -15.27 -0.33 -2.78
CA MET A 393 -14.36 -0.96 -3.72
C MET A 393 -13.88 0.06 -4.77
N ASN A 394 -12.88 0.86 -4.41
CA ASN A 394 -12.15 1.67 -5.36
C ASN A 394 -11.23 0.72 -6.13
N LEU A 395 -11.58 0.42 -7.38
CA LEU A 395 -10.82 -0.50 -8.22
C LEU A 395 -9.43 0.03 -8.60
N PHE A 396 -9.13 1.29 -8.27
CA PHE A 396 -7.88 1.94 -8.59
C PHE A 396 -7.00 2.10 -7.36
N MET A 397 -5.76 1.63 -7.49
CA MET A 397 -4.71 1.90 -6.49
C MET A 397 -4.30 3.37 -6.58
N ASN A 398 -4.28 4.04 -5.43
CA ASN A 398 -3.79 5.41 -5.32
C ASN A 398 -2.26 5.45 -5.26
N SER A 399 -1.66 6.29 -6.11
CA SER A 399 -0.24 6.62 -6.19
C SER A 399 0.65 5.42 -6.53
N ILE A 400 1.55 5.56 -7.51
CA ILE A 400 2.62 4.57 -7.74
C ILE A 400 3.93 5.32 -7.91
N LEU A 401 4.90 5.03 -7.05
CA LEU A 401 6.27 5.47 -7.26
C LEU A 401 6.89 4.57 -8.33
N ILE A 402 7.06 5.13 -9.52
CA ILE A 402 7.91 4.55 -10.56
C ILE A 402 9.31 5.12 -10.35
N GLY A 403 10.19 4.31 -9.81
CA GLY A 403 11.64 4.49 -9.90
C GLY A 403 12.26 3.24 -10.51
N ASN A 404 13.49 3.34 -11.01
CA ASN A 404 14.30 2.15 -11.24
C ASN A 404 14.59 1.56 -9.85
N TRP A 405 13.98 0.42 -9.55
CA TRP A 405 14.18 -0.31 -8.29
C TRP A 405 15.38 -1.25 -8.40
#